data_AF-A0A957RI05-F1
#
_entry.id   AF-A0A957RI05-F1
#
_cell.length_a   1.000
_cell.length_b   1.000
_cell.length_c   1.000
_cell.angle_alpha   90.00
_cell.angle_beta   90.00
_cell.angle_gamma   90.00
#
_symmetry.space_group_name_H-M   'P 1'
#
loop_
_entity.id
_entity.type
_entity.pdbx_description
1 polymer ?
#
loop_
_entity_poly.entity_id
_entity_poly.type
_entity_poly.pdbx_seq_one_letter_code
_entity_poly.pdbx_strand_id
1 'polypeptide(L)'
;GLAHARNEGLAQAHGDLIAFLDADDFWAAQWLETAASFLHAQPTCPAVIGRMVRFLHDGVDLPPGYAGDWLGSPAQGFTPGSMMARRIVFAQVGHFNDSLTVGCDSEWFMRAADAGVTIMALPEVGLHKRIHAANLSAQVETYRRELLAATRRSLQRRGVIRPETEPTSC
;
A
#
# COMPACT_ATOMS: atom_id res chain seq x y z
N GLY A 1 -3.15 -13.91 7.04
CA GLY A 1 -2.66 -13.42 5.74
C GLY A 1 -1.98 -12.07 5.90
N LEU A 2 -1.41 -11.51 4.83
CA LEU A 2 -0.64 -10.24 4.86
C LEU A 2 -1.41 -9.07 5.50
N ALA A 3 -2.62 -8.80 5.01
CA ALA A 3 -3.47 -7.73 5.54
C ALA A 3 -3.87 -7.95 7.00
N HIS A 4 -4.15 -9.20 7.40
CA HIS A 4 -4.45 -9.55 8.78
C HIS A 4 -3.29 -9.19 9.73
N ALA A 5 -2.06 -9.59 9.38
CA ALA A 5 -0.88 -9.28 10.19
C ALA A 5 -0.65 -7.76 10.32
N ARG A 6 -0.89 -7.00 9.24
CA ARG A 6 -0.81 -5.52 9.29
C ARG A 6 -1.90 -4.92 10.19
N ASN A 7 -3.11 -5.45 10.16
CA ASN A 7 -4.20 -5.00 11.01
C ASN A 7 -3.92 -5.32 12.50
N GLU A 8 -3.37 -6.49 12.80
CA GLU A 8 -2.93 -6.85 14.16
C GLU A 8 -1.84 -5.90 14.65
N GLY A 9 -0.84 -5.61 13.80
CA GLY A 9 0.22 -4.64 14.11
C GLY A 9 -0.32 -3.23 14.33
N LEU A 10 -1.26 -2.78 13.49
CA LEU A 10 -1.93 -1.49 13.64
C LEU A 10 -2.71 -1.37 14.97
N ALA A 11 -3.40 -2.45 15.37
CA ALA A 11 -4.16 -2.50 16.62
C ALA A 11 -3.25 -2.42 17.86
N GLN A 12 -2.04 -2.98 17.78
CA GLN A 12 -1.06 -2.98 18.86
C GLN A 12 -0.15 -1.74 18.87
N ALA A 13 -0.03 -1.03 17.75
CA ALA A 13 0.78 0.19 17.69
C ALA A 13 0.20 1.28 18.60
N HIS A 14 1.07 2.06 19.26
CA HIS A 14 0.66 3.19 20.11
C HIS A 14 1.12 4.57 19.63
N GLY A 15 1.96 4.65 18.59
CA GLY A 15 2.45 5.93 18.05
C GLY A 15 1.40 6.74 17.29
N ASP A 16 1.57 8.06 17.22
CA ASP A 16 0.70 8.95 16.44
C ASP A 16 0.94 8.84 14.93
N LEU A 17 2.15 8.43 14.55
CA LEU A 17 2.56 8.13 13.18
C LEU A 17 2.72 6.61 13.04
N ILE A 18 2.13 6.06 11.99
CA ILE A 18 2.15 4.64 11.65
C ILE A 18 2.93 4.47 10.35
N ALA A 19 3.86 3.52 10.36
CA ALA A 19 4.55 3.04 9.17
C ALA A 19 4.53 1.50 9.19
N PHE A 20 4.59 0.88 8.03
CA PHE A 20 4.66 -0.58 7.88
C PHE A 20 5.99 -0.98 7.26
N LEU A 21 6.49 -2.15 7.61
CA LEU A 21 7.63 -2.76 6.96
C LEU A 21 7.37 -4.25 6.81
N ASP A 22 7.46 -4.74 5.58
CA ASP A 22 7.35 -6.18 5.30
C ASP A 22 8.66 -6.87 5.73
N ALA A 23 8.57 -8.12 6.19
CA ALA A 23 9.70 -8.82 6.84
C ALA A 23 10.89 -9.12 5.90
N ASP A 24 10.68 -9.02 4.60
CA ASP A 24 11.65 -9.22 3.52
C ASP A 24 12.25 -7.91 2.98
N ASP A 25 11.75 -6.76 3.44
CA ASP A 25 12.14 -5.44 2.98
C ASP A 25 12.97 -4.68 4.03
N PHE A 26 13.56 -3.55 3.64
CA PHE A 26 14.19 -2.63 4.58
C PHE A 26 14.01 -1.18 4.17
N TRP A 27 13.91 -0.29 5.16
CA TRP A 27 13.90 1.14 4.94
C TRP A 27 15.29 1.67 4.58
N ALA A 28 15.32 2.75 3.80
CA ALA A 28 16.55 3.55 3.70
C ALA A 28 16.87 4.18 5.08
N ALA A 29 18.16 4.38 5.37
CA ALA A 29 18.65 4.72 6.70
C ALA A 29 17.93 5.90 7.37
N GLN A 30 17.55 6.92 6.59
CA GLN A 30 16.93 8.15 7.11
C GLN A 30 15.40 8.21 6.92
N TRP A 31 14.78 7.19 6.32
CA TRP A 31 13.39 7.28 5.88
C TRP A 31 12.41 7.68 7.00
N LEU A 32 12.50 7.02 8.16
CA LEU A 32 11.59 7.32 9.27
C LEU A 32 11.76 8.74 9.78
N GLU A 33 13.00 9.21 9.90
CA GLU A 33 13.31 10.58 10.34
C GLU A 33 12.80 11.61 9.33
N THR A 34 13.05 11.38 8.03
CA THR A 34 12.56 12.24 6.94
C THR A 34 11.04 12.34 6.96
N ALA A 35 10.34 11.21 6.98
CA ALA A 35 8.89 11.17 6.95
C ALA A 35 8.26 11.79 8.21
N ALA A 36 8.79 11.46 9.39
CA ALA A 36 8.30 12.01 10.66
C ALA A 36 8.55 13.51 10.76
N SER A 37 9.74 13.99 10.37
CA SER A 37 10.07 15.41 10.37
C SER A 37 9.16 16.19 9.43
N PHE A 38 8.88 15.67 8.23
CA PHE A 38 7.94 16.29 7.30
C PHE A 38 6.53 16.38 7.90
N LEU A 39 6.01 15.29 8.46
CA LEU A 39 4.68 15.27 9.08
C LEU A 39 4.61 16.15 10.33
N HIS A 40 5.71 16.31 11.07
CA HIS A 40 5.74 17.24 12.20
C HIS A 40 5.70 18.70 11.71
N ALA A 41 6.47 19.03 10.67
CA ALA A 41 6.48 20.35 10.06
C ALA A 41 5.17 20.69 9.30
N GLN A 42 4.38 19.69 8.91
CA GLN A 42 3.10 19.84 8.22
C GLN A 42 1.96 19.16 9.00
N PRO A 43 1.43 19.80 10.07
CA PRO A 43 0.40 19.22 10.94
C PRO A 43 -0.87 18.78 10.22
N THR A 44 -1.23 19.45 9.12
CA THR A 44 -2.42 19.15 8.31
C THR A 44 -2.19 18.06 7.26
N CYS A 45 -0.94 17.68 6.99
CA CYS A 45 -0.63 16.58 6.08
C CYS A 45 -1.00 15.25 6.75
N PRO A 46 -1.89 14.44 6.14
CA PRO A 46 -2.36 13.20 6.78
C PRO A 46 -1.38 12.04 6.57
N ALA A 47 -0.68 11.99 5.44
CA ALA A 47 0.24 10.93 5.11
C ALA A 47 1.29 11.36 4.07
N VAL A 48 2.44 10.70 4.11
CA VAL A 48 3.52 10.81 3.13
C VAL A 48 3.87 9.46 2.55
N ILE A 49 4.44 9.46 1.36
CA ILE A 49 4.98 8.29 0.70
C ILE A 49 6.34 8.59 0.09
N GLY A 50 7.29 7.67 0.26
CA GLY A 50 8.62 7.76 -0.31
C GLY A 50 8.69 7.12 -1.69
N ARG A 51 9.87 7.23 -2.32
CA ARG A 51 10.23 6.36 -3.44
C ARG A 51 10.58 4.97 -2.93
N MET A 52 10.40 3.99 -3.79
CA MET A 52 10.79 2.61 -3.58
C MET A 52 11.80 2.21 -4.66
N VAL A 53 12.87 1.55 -4.24
CA VAL A 53 13.82 0.86 -5.11
C VAL A 53 13.57 -0.63 -4.97
N ARG A 54 13.48 -1.36 -6.09
CA ARG A 54 13.34 -2.81 -6.08
C ARG A 54 14.69 -3.44 -6.36
N PHE A 55 15.04 -4.49 -5.63
CA PHE A 55 16.26 -5.26 -5.85
C PHE A 55 15.95 -6.76 -5.86
N LEU A 56 16.71 -7.50 -6.65
CA LEU A 56 16.54 -8.94 -6.79
C LEU A 56 17.28 -9.65 -5.66
N HIS A 57 16.64 -10.65 -5.06
CA HIS A 57 17.30 -11.52 -4.10
C HIS A 57 18.37 -12.37 -4.79
N ASP A 58 19.49 -12.60 -4.10
CA ASP A 58 20.62 -13.34 -4.66
C ASP A 58 20.20 -14.76 -5.08
N GLY A 59 20.66 -15.17 -6.26
CA GLY A 59 20.41 -16.51 -6.80
C GLY A 59 18.99 -16.77 -7.28
N VAL A 60 18.16 -15.73 -7.44
CA VAL A 60 16.78 -15.85 -7.94
C VAL A 60 16.66 -15.23 -9.32
N ASP A 61 16.07 -15.95 -10.27
CA ASP A 61 15.67 -15.38 -11.55
C ASP A 61 14.52 -14.39 -11.37
N LEU A 62 14.47 -13.38 -12.23
CA LEU A 62 13.42 -12.37 -12.22
C LEU A 62 12.03 -13.02 -12.38
N PRO A 63 11.12 -12.92 -11.39
CA PRO A 63 9.86 -13.66 -11.46
C PRO A 63 8.94 -13.15 -12.59
N PRO A 64 8.09 -14.02 -13.18
CA PRO A 64 7.07 -13.59 -14.14
C PRO A 64 6.17 -12.48 -13.55
N GLY A 65 5.99 -11.39 -14.30
CA GLY A 65 5.29 -10.18 -13.83
C GLY A 65 6.20 -9.02 -13.43
N TYR A 66 7.50 -9.29 -13.29
CA TYR A 66 8.54 -8.29 -13.07
C TYR A 66 9.34 -8.08 -14.36
N ALA A 67 8.72 -7.61 -15.45
CA ALA A 67 9.44 -7.27 -16.68
C ALA A 67 9.75 -5.75 -16.74
N GLY A 68 10.99 -5.36 -17.06
CA GLY A 68 11.38 -3.97 -17.39
C GLY A 68 12.52 -3.36 -16.58
N ASP A 69 12.95 -2.15 -16.99
CA ASP A 69 14.13 -1.42 -16.47
C ASP A 69 13.92 -0.73 -15.10
N TRP A 70 12.95 -1.20 -14.32
CA TRP A 70 12.60 -0.62 -13.02
C TRP A 70 13.42 -1.21 -11.87
N LEU A 71 14.15 -2.31 -12.10
CA LEU A 71 15.05 -2.89 -11.09
C LEU A 71 16.19 -1.90 -10.82
N GLY A 72 16.46 -1.60 -9.56
CA GLY A 72 17.43 -0.57 -9.16
C GLY A 72 16.98 0.88 -9.37
N SER A 73 15.92 1.13 -10.15
CA SER A 73 15.41 2.47 -10.44
C SER A 73 14.38 2.93 -9.39
N PRO A 74 14.56 4.12 -8.77
CA PRO A 74 13.56 4.68 -7.85
C PRO A 74 12.23 4.99 -8.56
N ALA A 75 11.11 4.60 -7.96
CA ALA A 75 9.75 4.95 -8.40
C ALA A 75 8.88 5.32 -7.19
N GLN A 76 7.76 6.03 -7.39
CA GLN A 76 6.83 6.31 -6.28
C GLN A 76 6.33 5.00 -5.67
N GLY A 77 6.47 4.87 -4.35
CA GLY A 77 6.27 3.60 -3.66
C GLY A 77 4.86 3.43 -3.10
N PHE A 78 3.81 3.42 -3.93
CA PHE A 78 2.42 3.13 -3.49
C PHE A 78 2.24 1.71 -2.93
N THR A 79 2.79 1.51 -1.73
CA THR A 79 2.82 0.32 -0.88
C THR A 79 2.89 0.82 0.58
N PRO A 80 2.28 0.11 1.55
CA PRO A 80 2.41 0.44 2.96
C PRO A 80 3.86 0.57 3.44
N GLY A 81 4.78 -0.19 2.83
CA GLY A 81 6.20 -0.21 3.18
C GLY A 81 6.92 1.14 3.03
N SER A 82 6.45 2.01 2.13
CA SER A 82 7.05 3.34 1.92
C SER A 82 6.14 4.48 2.40
N MET A 83 5.05 4.15 3.09
CA MET A 83 4.11 5.13 3.63
C MET A 83 4.37 5.38 5.11
N MET A 84 4.25 6.64 5.53
CA MET A 84 4.00 6.99 6.91
C MET A 84 2.73 7.84 6.98
N ALA A 85 1.80 7.47 7.85
CA ALA A 85 0.51 8.14 7.97
C ALA A 85 0.18 8.43 9.43
N ARG A 86 -0.58 9.49 9.68
CA ARG A 86 -1.15 9.73 11.00
C ARG A 86 -2.12 8.61 11.33
N ARG A 87 -2.18 8.20 12.60
CA ARG A 87 -3.12 7.19 13.09
C ARG A 87 -4.57 7.46 12.68
N ILE A 88 -4.98 8.74 12.69
CA ILE A 88 -6.35 9.15 12.33
C ILE A 88 -6.73 8.75 10.89
N VAL A 89 -5.76 8.61 9.99
CA VAL A 89 -6.01 8.13 8.62
C VAL A 89 -6.60 6.72 8.63
N PHE A 90 -6.12 5.84 9.52
CA PHE A 90 -6.65 4.48 9.62
C PHE A 90 -8.03 4.44 10.28
N ALA A 91 -8.34 5.40 11.16
CA ALA A 91 -9.69 5.55 11.70
C ALA A 91 -10.67 6.06 10.63
N GLN A 92 -10.23 6.94 9.74
CA GLN A 92 -11.03 7.47 8.63
C GLN A 92 -11.24 6.44 7.50
N VAL A 93 -10.18 5.74 7.10
CA VAL A 93 -10.19 4.84 5.93
C VAL A 93 -10.63 3.42 6.32
N GLY A 94 -10.33 2.99 7.54
CA GLY A 94 -10.50 1.63 8.02
C GLY A 94 -9.28 0.73 7.81
N HIS A 95 -9.38 -0.50 8.29
CA HIS A 95 -8.34 -1.53 8.20
C HIS A 95 -8.05 -1.98 6.76
N PHE A 96 -6.93 -2.69 6.55
CA PHE A 96 -6.68 -3.40 5.30
C PHE A 96 -7.71 -4.52 5.13
N ASN A 97 -8.22 -4.71 3.91
CA ASN A 97 -9.17 -5.77 3.64
C ASN A 97 -8.46 -7.14 3.62
N ASP A 98 -8.66 -7.94 4.66
CA ASP A 98 -8.00 -9.24 4.85
C ASP A 98 -8.66 -10.41 4.12
N SER A 99 -9.78 -10.16 3.42
CA SER A 99 -10.34 -11.11 2.44
C SER A 99 -9.57 -11.12 1.11
N LEU A 100 -8.67 -10.16 0.88
CA LEU A 100 -7.84 -10.08 -0.33
C LEU A 100 -6.50 -10.78 -0.12
N THR A 101 -6.05 -11.48 -1.15
CA THR A 101 -4.78 -12.23 -1.11
C THR A 101 -3.59 -11.35 -1.44
N VAL A 102 -3.72 -10.48 -2.46
CA VAL A 102 -2.60 -9.68 -3.00
C VAL A 102 -2.95 -8.20 -3.09
N GLY A 103 -4.16 -7.88 -3.55
CA GLY A 103 -4.61 -6.51 -3.85
C GLY A 103 -4.98 -5.66 -2.63
N CYS A 104 -4.68 -6.11 -1.41
CA CYS A 104 -5.06 -5.39 -0.19
C CYS A 104 -4.48 -3.97 -0.12
N ASP A 105 -3.27 -3.76 -0.63
CA ASP A 105 -2.60 -2.46 -0.66
C ASP A 105 -3.31 -1.49 -1.59
N SER A 106 -3.48 -1.90 -2.84
CA SER A 106 -4.14 -1.09 -3.87
C SER A 106 -5.58 -0.76 -3.48
N GLU A 107 -6.30 -1.73 -2.90
CA GLU A 107 -7.66 -1.50 -2.41
C GLU A 107 -7.70 -0.49 -1.27
N TRP A 108 -6.75 -0.55 -0.33
CA TRP A 108 -6.68 0.41 0.77
C TRP A 108 -6.33 1.81 0.27
N PHE A 109 -5.36 1.96 -0.64
CA PHE A 109 -5.04 3.25 -1.26
C PHE A 109 -6.21 3.83 -2.07
N MET A 110 -7.00 3.00 -2.75
CA MET A 110 -8.23 3.44 -3.42
C MET A 110 -9.25 3.97 -2.40
N ARG A 111 -9.44 3.28 -1.26
CA ARG A 111 -10.31 3.78 -0.19
C ARG A 111 -9.79 5.07 0.42
N ALA A 112 -8.49 5.21 0.62
CA ALA A 112 -7.90 6.45 1.12
C ALA A 112 -8.18 7.61 0.17
N ALA A 113 -8.01 7.41 -1.14
CA ALA A 113 -8.35 8.41 -2.15
C ALA A 113 -9.86 8.72 -2.18
N ASP A 114 -10.72 7.70 -2.15
CA ASP A 114 -12.18 7.86 -2.10
C ASP A 114 -12.64 8.64 -0.85
N ALA A 115 -11.92 8.50 0.27
CA ALA A 115 -12.18 9.21 1.52
C ALA A 115 -11.57 10.62 1.57
N GLY A 116 -10.93 11.08 0.49
CA GLY A 116 -10.32 12.41 0.41
C GLY A 116 -8.97 12.55 1.12
N VAL A 117 -8.29 11.45 1.44
CA VAL A 117 -6.96 11.48 2.07
C VAL A 117 -5.90 11.88 1.04
N THR A 118 -5.24 13.01 1.26
CA THR A 118 -4.11 13.45 0.42
C THR A 118 -2.80 12.85 0.89
N ILE A 119 -2.17 12.01 0.05
CA ILE A 119 -0.86 11.42 0.34
C ILE A 119 0.21 12.20 -0.41
N MET A 120 1.13 12.83 0.32
CA MET A 120 2.22 13.62 -0.25
C MET A 120 3.39 12.73 -0.68
N ALA A 121 3.84 12.85 -1.93
CA ALA A 121 5.01 12.14 -2.42
C ALA A 121 6.29 12.90 -2.10
N LEU A 122 7.20 12.24 -1.39
CA LEU A 122 8.54 12.73 -1.08
C LEU A 122 9.56 12.18 -2.09
N PRO A 123 10.58 12.97 -2.49
CA PRO A 123 11.56 12.56 -3.49
C PRO A 123 12.58 11.50 -2.98
N GLU A 124 12.71 11.33 -1.67
CA GLU A 124 13.65 10.41 -1.04
C GLU A 124 13.25 8.95 -1.25
N VAL A 125 14.24 8.06 -1.36
CA VAL A 125 14.00 6.62 -1.29
C VAL A 125 13.68 6.26 0.15
N GLY A 126 12.44 5.79 0.38
CA GLY A 126 12.00 5.31 1.68
C GLY A 126 12.17 3.80 1.85
N LEU A 127 11.98 3.04 0.78
CA LEU A 127 11.88 1.58 0.82
C LEU A 127 12.80 0.90 -0.19
N HIS A 128 13.51 -0.13 0.28
CA HIS A 128 14.15 -1.13 -0.58
C HIS A 128 13.31 -2.40 -0.54
N LYS A 129 12.64 -2.67 -1.66
CA LYS A 129 11.75 -3.82 -1.82
C LYS A 129 12.48 -5.00 -2.42
N ARG A 130 12.47 -6.14 -1.73
CA ARG A 130 13.08 -7.38 -2.20
C ARG A 130 12.16 -8.10 -3.19
N ILE A 131 12.75 -8.55 -4.30
CA ILE A 131 12.10 -9.38 -5.31
C ILE A 131 12.65 -10.81 -5.21
N HIS A 132 11.77 -11.79 -5.04
CA HIS A 132 12.03 -13.21 -4.95
C HIS A 132 10.82 -14.02 -5.47
N ALA A 133 11.01 -15.31 -5.73
CA ALA A 133 10.00 -16.17 -6.38
C ALA A 133 8.68 -16.32 -5.59
N ALA A 134 8.69 -16.03 -4.29
CA ALA A 134 7.54 -16.15 -3.40
C ALA A 134 6.82 -14.83 -3.11
N ASN A 135 7.20 -13.70 -3.75
CA ASN A 135 6.44 -12.46 -3.60
C ASN A 135 4.98 -12.68 -4.05
N LEU A 136 4.02 -12.34 -3.19
CA LEU A 136 2.58 -12.45 -3.51
C LEU A 136 2.20 -11.67 -4.77
N SER A 137 2.88 -10.56 -5.05
CA SER A 137 2.69 -9.76 -6.26
C SER A 137 3.06 -10.46 -7.57
N ALA A 138 3.74 -11.62 -7.52
CA ALA A 138 3.95 -12.47 -8.69
C ALA A 138 2.68 -13.26 -9.09
N GLN A 139 1.64 -13.29 -8.25
CA GLN A 139 0.34 -13.92 -8.58
C GLN A 139 -0.53 -13.00 -9.45
N VAL A 140 -0.07 -12.75 -10.68
CA VAL A 140 -0.61 -11.73 -11.60
C VAL A 140 -2.13 -11.86 -11.81
N GLU A 141 -2.65 -13.05 -12.03
CA GLU A 141 -4.08 -13.27 -12.30
C GLU A 141 -4.97 -13.00 -11.09
N THR A 142 -4.54 -13.44 -9.90
CA THR A 142 -5.23 -13.12 -8.64
C THR A 142 -5.21 -11.61 -8.39
N TYR A 143 -4.06 -10.96 -8.56
CA TYR A 143 -3.93 -9.52 -8.37
C TYR A 143 -4.83 -8.73 -9.34
N ARG A 144 -4.86 -9.09 -10.63
CA ARG A 144 -5.73 -8.46 -11.64
C ARG A 144 -7.21 -8.56 -11.25
N ARG A 145 -7.67 -9.76 -10.89
CA ARG A 145 -9.06 -9.98 -10.47
C ARG A 145 -9.43 -9.14 -9.24
N GLU A 146 -8.59 -9.13 -8.22
CA GLU A 146 -8.81 -8.35 -7.00
C GLU A 146 -8.79 -6.84 -7.26
N LEU A 147 -7.89 -6.37 -8.13
CA LEU A 147 -7.78 -4.97 -8.51
C LEU A 147 -9.03 -4.49 -9.27
N LEU A 148 -9.55 -5.30 -10.20
CA LEU A 148 -10.81 -4.99 -10.90
C LEU A 148 -11.99 -4.90 -9.94
N ALA A 149 -12.10 -5.84 -9.00
CA ALA A 149 -13.14 -5.80 -7.97
C ALA A 149 -13.00 -4.57 -7.05
N ALA A 150 -11.77 -4.22 -6.64
CA ALA A 150 -11.49 -3.02 -5.85
C ALA A 150 -11.85 -1.73 -6.60
N THR A 151 -11.50 -1.66 -7.88
CA THR A 151 -11.81 -0.53 -8.76
C THR A 151 -13.33 -0.37 -8.91
N ARG A 152 -14.04 -1.48 -9.12
CA ARG A 152 -15.51 -1.48 -9.19
C ARG A 152 -16.13 -0.93 -7.90
N ARG A 153 -15.67 -1.38 -6.73
CA ARG A 153 -16.13 -0.87 -5.43
C ARG A 153 -15.83 0.62 -5.24
N SER A 154 -14.67 1.11 -5.68
CA SER A 154 -14.33 2.53 -5.65
C SER A 154 -15.27 3.37 -6.52
N LEU A 155 -15.54 2.93 -7.75
CA LEU A 155 -16.51 3.62 -8.63
C LEU A 155 -17.92 3.64 -8.05
N GLN A 156 -18.33 2.58 -7.35
CA GLN A 156 -19.61 2.53 -6.62
C GLN A 156 -19.64 3.51 -5.44
N ARG A 157 -18.59 3.53 -4.61
CA ARG A 157 -18.46 4.50 -3.49
C ARG A 157 -18.51 5.94 -3.95
N ARG A 158 -17.92 6.22 -5.12
CA ARG A 158 -17.92 7.55 -5.75
C ARG A 158 -19.22 7.87 -6.51
N GLY A 159 -20.19 6.95 -6.56
CA GLY A 159 -21.45 7.14 -7.29
C GLY A 159 -21.32 7.17 -8.81
N VAL A 160 -20.18 6.74 -9.38
CA VAL A 160 -19.96 6.69 -10.84
C VAL A 160 -20.76 5.57 -11.48
N ILE A 161 -20.90 4.44 -10.77
CA ILE A 161 -21.72 3.29 -11.20
C ILE A 161 -22.65 2.87 -10.07
N ARG A 162 -23.82 2.33 -10.41
CA ARG A 162 -24.77 1.83 -9.42
C ARG A 162 -24.26 0.55 -8.74
N PRO A 163 -24.61 0.30 -7.47
CA PRO A 163 -24.50 -1.03 -6.88
C PRO A 163 -25.30 -2.03 -7.73
N GLU A 164 -24.82 -3.26 -7.88
CA GLU A 164 -25.69 -4.32 -8.37
C GLU A 164 -26.81 -4.48 -7.35
N THR A 165 -28.04 -4.20 -7.75
CA THR A 165 -29.22 -4.60 -7.00
C THR A 165 -29.18 -6.13 -6.95
N GLU A 166 -29.20 -6.72 -5.75
CA GLU A 166 -29.52 -8.13 -5.61
C GLU A 166 -30.78 -8.42 -6.44
N PRO A 167 -30.82 -9.50 -7.23
CA PRO A 167 -32.02 -9.82 -7.98
C PRO A 167 -33.16 -9.96 -6.97
N THR A 168 -34.12 -9.03 -7.04
CA THR A 168 -35.40 -9.18 -6.37
C THR A 168 -35.97 -10.52 -6.85
N SER A 169 -35.97 -11.49 -5.95
CA SER A 169 -36.64 -12.76 -6.14
C SER A 169 -38.11 -12.44 -6.39
N CYS A 170 -38.56 -12.63 -7.63
CA CYS A 170 -39.97 -12.56 -8.02
C CYS A 170 -40.54 -13.99 -7.96
#